data_AF-A0A074S2L2-F1
#
_entry.id   AF-A0A074S2L2-F1
#
_cell.length_a   1.000
_cell.length_b   1.000
_cell.length_c   1.000
_cell.angle_alpha   90.00
_cell.angle_beta   90.00
_cell.angle_gamma   90.00
#
_symmetry.space_group_name_H-M   'P 1'
#
loop_
_entity.id
_entity.type
_entity.pdbx_description
1 polymer ?
#
loop_
_entity_poly.entity_id
_entity_poly.type
_entity_poly.pdbx_seq_one_letter_code
_entity_poly.pdbx_strand_id
1 'polypeptide(L)'
;MSYGGSGYYGDGGGFLSGSQVGGGSQGSPSGGKARNPNQSLRAITIRQIYTADQTHSDAEFVIDGSETTQVTLVAQVVAANKQATNITYKLNDGTAEIKAKHWLESSEEEAIGHGQRVVTDPMEIYYHLIEAHLVHLHYTRTTPGAAPGAISTGAPAASAYQAGGKG
;
A
#
# COMPACT_ATOMS: atom_id res chain seq x y z
N MET A 1 -35.13 -27.12 -66.17
CA MET A 1 -34.66 -26.18 -65.12
C MET A 1 -33.14 -26.07 -65.25
N SER A 2 -32.51 -24.99 -65.72
CA SER A 2 -32.46 -23.60 -65.22
C SER A 2 -31.10 -23.33 -64.53
N TYR A 3 -30.23 -22.58 -65.26
CA TYR A 3 -29.04 -21.78 -64.89
C TYR A 3 -27.89 -22.46 -64.10
N GLY A 4 -26.60 -22.35 -64.45
CA GLY A 4 -25.88 -21.33 -65.22
C GLY A 4 -25.17 -20.37 -64.26
N GLY A 5 -23.86 -20.53 -64.07
CA GLY A 5 -23.02 -19.64 -63.26
C GLY A 5 -21.53 -19.85 -63.55
N SER A 6 -20.93 -18.90 -64.27
CA SER A 6 -19.57 -18.87 -64.80
C SER A 6 -18.73 -17.82 -64.06
N GLY A 7 -17.41 -18.08 -63.94
CA GLY A 7 -16.37 -17.06 -63.74
C GLY A 7 -16.04 -16.72 -62.28
N TYR A 8 -14.82 -16.31 -61.91
CA TYR A 8 -13.64 -15.87 -62.66
C TYR A 8 -12.46 -15.72 -61.64
N TYR A 9 -11.25 -16.06 -62.08
CA TYR A 9 -9.88 -15.60 -61.73
C TYR A 9 -9.52 -14.76 -60.48
N GLY A 10 -8.32 -15.04 -59.94
CA GLY A 10 -7.41 -14.10 -59.25
C GLY A 10 -6.72 -14.72 -58.02
N ASP A 11 -5.58 -15.40 -58.14
CA ASP A 11 -4.19 -14.88 -58.21
C ASP A 11 -3.70 -14.13 -56.95
N GLY A 12 -2.54 -14.57 -56.44
CA GLY A 12 -1.59 -13.67 -55.77
C GLY A 12 -1.46 -13.81 -54.24
N GLY A 13 -0.37 -14.45 -53.79
CA GLY A 13 0.10 -14.30 -52.40
C GLY A 13 1.14 -15.31 -51.94
N GLY A 14 2.25 -15.44 -52.67
CA GLY A 14 3.31 -16.43 -52.42
C GLY A 14 4.09 -16.25 -51.12
N PHE A 15 4.38 -17.37 -50.46
CA PHE A 15 5.37 -17.48 -49.39
C PHE A 15 6.73 -17.81 -50.03
N LEU A 16 7.57 -16.79 -50.22
CA LEU A 16 8.96 -17.00 -50.61
C LEU A 16 9.89 -16.62 -49.46
N SER A 17 10.46 -17.67 -48.90
CA SER A 17 11.66 -17.72 -48.08
C SER A 17 12.78 -16.87 -48.71
N GLY A 18 13.23 -15.84 -47.99
CA GLY A 18 14.35 -14.98 -48.34
C GLY A 18 15.36 -14.91 -47.19
N SER A 19 16.56 -15.35 -47.49
CA SER A 19 17.76 -15.45 -46.68
C SER A 19 18.26 -14.14 -46.04
N GLN A 20 18.93 -14.32 -44.89
CA GLN A 20 20.14 -13.60 -44.45
C GLN A 20 19.99 -12.33 -43.59
N VAL A 21 20.81 -12.32 -42.52
CA VAL A 21 21.32 -11.19 -41.71
C VAL A 21 20.55 -10.83 -40.42
N GLY A 22 21.04 -11.41 -39.31
CA GLY A 22 21.73 -10.65 -38.26
C GLY A 22 20.95 -9.59 -37.47
N GLY A 23 20.56 -9.98 -36.24
CA GLY A 23 20.82 -9.25 -34.99
C GLY A 23 20.52 -7.75 -34.92
N GLY A 24 19.43 -7.42 -34.20
CA GLY A 24 19.22 -6.07 -33.68
C GLY A 24 17.75 -5.77 -33.40
N SER A 25 17.19 -6.38 -32.35
CA SER A 25 15.93 -5.90 -31.78
C SER A 25 16.17 -4.52 -31.16
N GLN A 26 15.95 -3.47 -31.94
CA GLN A 26 15.90 -2.10 -31.47
C GLN A 26 14.65 -1.95 -30.60
N GLY A 27 14.80 -2.22 -29.31
CA GLY A 27 13.76 -2.00 -28.31
C GLY A 27 13.47 -0.51 -28.18
N SER A 28 12.22 -0.13 -28.40
CA SER A 28 11.72 1.23 -28.16
C SER A 28 11.95 1.63 -26.69
N PRO A 29 12.59 2.78 -26.39
CA PRO A 29 12.77 3.26 -25.02
C PRO A 29 11.49 3.94 -24.52
N SER A 30 10.42 3.17 -24.39
CA SER A 30 9.26 3.58 -23.58
C SER A 30 9.35 2.87 -22.24
N GLY A 31 10.40 3.22 -21.49
CA GLY A 31 10.48 2.95 -20.06
C GLY A 31 9.50 3.88 -19.36
N GLY A 32 8.20 3.58 -19.46
CA GLY A 32 7.21 4.18 -18.59
C GLY A 32 7.67 3.93 -17.16
N LYS A 33 8.03 4.99 -16.43
CA LYS A 33 8.40 4.90 -15.02
C LYS A 33 7.32 4.08 -14.33
N ALA A 34 7.67 2.86 -13.89
CA ALA A 34 6.79 2.06 -13.07
C ALA A 34 6.32 2.96 -11.92
N ARG A 35 5.00 3.05 -11.69
CA ARG A 35 4.45 3.77 -10.55
C ARG A 35 5.18 3.25 -9.31
N ASN A 36 5.73 4.15 -8.49
CA ASN A 36 6.40 3.75 -7.25
C ASN A 36 5.38 2.96 -6.40
N PRO A 37 5.56 1.64 -6.19
CA PRO A 37 4.59 0.83 -5.46
C PRO A 37 4.46 1.24 -3.98
N ASN A 38 5.40 2.05 -3.46
CA ASN A 38 5.43 2.51 -2.08
C ASN A 38 4.48 3.69 -1.78
N GLN A 39 3.78 4.24 -2.78
CA GLN A 39 2.81 5.34 -2.58
C GLN A 39 1.36 4.85 -2.55
N SER A 40 1.09 3.75 -1.83
CA SER A 40 -0.27 3.27 -1.64
C SER A 40 -0.90 3.87 -0.37
N LEU A 41 -2.19 4.17 -0.42
CA LEU A 41 -2.98 4.53 0.76
C LEU A 41 -3.09 3.30 1.66
N ARG A 42 -2.54 3.39 2.87
CA ARG A 42 -2.50 2.27 3.80
C ARG A 42 -3.56 2.41 4.90
N ALA A 43 -4.51 1.48 4.95
CA ALA A 43 -5.44 1.37 6.08
C ALA A 43 -4.67 0.95 7.34
N ILE A 44 -4.79 1.74 8.41
CA ILE A 44 -4.13 1.48 9.70
C ILE A 44 -5.02 1.89 10.89
N THR A 45 -4.69 1.36 12.06
CA THR A 45 -5.20 1.83 13.35
C THR A 45 -4.36 2.99 13.89
N ILE A 46 -4.93 3.79 14.80
CA ILE A 46 -4.22 4.89 15.47
C ILE A 46 -3.02 4.35 16.27
N ARG A 47 -3.15 3.18 16.91
CA ARG A 47 -2.05 2.56 17.66
C ARG A 47 -0.81 2.34 16.80
N GLN A 48 -0.96 2.01 15.52
CA GLN A 48 0.15 1.80 14.59
C GLN A 48 0.88 3.10 14.22
N ILE A 49 0.17 4.24 14.23
CA ILE A 49 0.82 5.56 14.07
C ILE A 49 1.83 5.78 15.21
N TYR A 50 1.46 5.40 16.42
CA TYR A 50 2.34 5.51 17.59
C TYR A 50 3.49 4.51 17.62
N THR A 51 3.52 3.53 16.72
CA THR A 51 4.64 2.60 16.54
C THR A 51 5.47 2.91 15.31
N ALA A 52 5.15 4.01 14.59
CA ALA A 52 5.94 4.45 13.45
C ALA A 52 7.34 4.85 13.90
N ASP A 53 8.34 4.39 13.16
CA ASP A 53 9.74 4.81 13.32
C ASP A 53 10.08 5.91 12.32
N GLN A 54 10.91 6.85 12.76
CA GLN A 54 11.44 7.92 11.92
C GLN A 54 12.86 8.22 12.41
N THR A 55 13.87 7.79 11.64
CA THR A 55 15.27 7.80 12.09
C THR A 55 15.84 9.20 12.28
N HIS A 56 15.31 10.20 11.57
CA HIS A 56 15.58 11.63 11.74
C HIS A 56 14.40 12.46 11.17
N SER A 57 14.38 13.77 11.39
CA SER A 57 13.25 14.64 11.02
C SER A 57 12.83 14.57 9.55
N ASP A 58 13.82 14.37 8.67
CA ASP A 58 13.64 14.37 7.21
C ASP A 58 13.52 12.94 6.63
N ALA A 59 13.53 11.91 7.48
CA ALA A 59 13.37 10.52 7.05
C ALA A 59 11.89 10.21 6.79
N GLU A 60 11.64 9.22 5.95
CA GLU A 60 10.29 8.69 5.75
C GLU A 60 9.82 7.94 7.00
N PHE A 61 8.51 7.98 7.25
CA PHE A 61 7.91 7.18 8.32
C PHE A 61 7.90 5.71 7.91
N VAL A 62 8.28 4.84 8.84
CA VAL A 62 8.26 3.39 8.66
C VAL A 62 7.27 2.78 9.64
N ILE A 63 6.30 2.03 9.13
CA ILE A 63 5.33 1.27 9.94
C ILE A 63 5.42 -0.19 9.54
N ASP A 64 5.58 -1.08 10.52
CA ASP A 64 5.76 -2.52 10.30
C ASP A 64 6.91 -2.85 9.32
N GLY A 65 8.00 -2.07 9.36
CA GLY A 65 9.16 -2.27 8.50
C GLY A 65 9.00 -1.78 7.05
N SER A 66 7.85 -1.18 6.69
CA SER A 66 7.62 -0.57 5.37
C SER A 66 7.50 0.95 5.48
N GLU A 67 8.15 1.64 4.54
CA GLU A 67 7.94 3.05 4.25
C GLU A 67 6.44 3.32 4.07
N THR A 68 5.93 4.38 4.70
CA THR A 68 4.52 4.76 4.68
C THR A 68 4.38 6.27 4.55
N THR A 69 3.80 6.70 3.43
CA THR A 69 3.64 8.13 3.11
C THR A 69 2.23 8.64 3.36
N GLN A 70 1.22 7.82 3.07
CA GLN A 70 -0.20 8.19 3.23
C GLN A 70 -0.97 7.03 3.87
N VAL A 71 -1.89 7.39 4.75
CA VAL A 71 -2.66 6.43 5.54
C VAL A 71 -4.14 6.78 5.51
N THR A 72 -4.97 5.77 5.70
CA THR A 72 -6.41 5.95 5.96
C THR A 72 -6.73 5.37 7.33
N LEU A 73 -7.63 6.03 8.05
CA LEU A 73 -8.16 5.57 9.33
C LEU A 73 -9.66 5.89 9.41
N VAL A 74 -10.39 5.12 10.22
CA VAL A 74 -11.77 5.43 10.61
C VAL A 74 -11.79 5.58 12.13
N ALA A 75 -12.35 6.69 12.62
CA ALA A 75 -12.34 7.00 14.04
C ALA A 75 -13.55 7.86 14.43
N GLN A 76 -13.94 7.77 15.70
CA GLN A 76 -14.88 8.68 16.33
C GLN A 76 -14.19 10.03 16.62
N VAL A 77 -14.88 11.13 16.32
CA VAL A 77 -14.48 12.47 16.76
C VAL A 77 -14.89 12.65 18.23
N VAL A 78 -13.91 12.71 19.12
CA VAL A 78 -14.11 12.92 20.57
C VAL A 78 -14.21 14.41 20.90
N ALA A 79 -13.47 15.25 20.19
CA ALA A 79 -13.53 16.71 20.32
C ALA A 79 -13.12 17.38 19.00
N ALA A 80 -13.64 18.59 18.76
CA ALA A 80 -13.26 19.42 17.63
C ALA A 80 -13.05 20.87 18.10
N ASN A 81 -11.89 21.44 17.78
CA ASN A 81 -11.53 22.82 18.12
C ASN A 81 -11.29 23.60 16.83
N LYS A 82 -12.27 24.42 16.41
CA LYS A 82 -12.17 25.26 15.21
C LYS A 82 -11.45 26.58 15.52
N GLN A 83 -10.51 26.94 14.66
CA GLN A 83 -9.80 28.21 14.60
C GLN A 83 -10.01 28.84 13.21
N ALA A 84 -9.46 30.04 13.00
CA ALA A 84 -9.59 30.76 11.73
C ALA A 84 -9.06 29.97 10.53
N THR A 85 -7.93 29.27 10.69
CA THR A 85 -7.24 28.59 9.58
C THR A 85 -7.27 27.07 9.66
N ASN A 86 -7.81 26.50 10.74
CA ASN A 86 -7.77 25.06 10.95
C ASN A 86 -8.83 24.57 11.94
N ILE A 87 -9.17 23.28 11.84
CA ILE A 87 -9.89 22.54 12.86
C ILE A 87 -8.95 21.47 13.41
N THR A 88 -8.76 21.45 14.73
CA THR A 88 -8.03 20.38 15.41
C THR A 88 -9.02 19.39 16.02
N TYR A 89 -9.05 18.17 15.48
CA TYR A 89 -9.84 17.06 15.97
C TYR A 89 -9.06 16.21 16.97
N LYS A 90 -9.76 15.70 17.97
CA LYS A 90 -9.33 14.56 18.78
C LYS A 90 -10.09 13.33 18.28
N LEU A 91 -9.37 12.33 17.81
CA LEU A 91 -9.91 11.12 17.20
C LEU A 91 -9.63 9.90 18.09
N ASN A 92 -10.56 8.94 18.13
CA ASN A 92 -10.41 7.65 18.83
C ASN A 92 -11.01 6.53 17.96
N ASP A 93 -10.25 5.47 17.71
CA ASP A 93 -10.66 4.30 16.90
C ASP A 93 -10.84 3.02 17.74
N GLY A 94 -10.78 3.13 19.07
CA GLY A 94 -10.79 2.03 20.02
C GLY A 94 -9.40 1.45 20.33
N THR A 95 -8.37 1.77 19.54
CA THR A 95 -6.99 1.31 19.77
C THR A 95 -6.12 2.35 20.46
N ALA A 96 -6.35 3.64 20.18
CA ALA A 96 -5.72 4.78 20.81
C ALA A 96 -6.45 6.09 20.46
N GLU A 97 -6.05 7.20 21.09
CA GLU A 97 -6.51 8.54 20.73
C GLU A 97 -5.40 9.33 20.03
N ILE A 98 -5.72 10.17 19.04
CA ILE A 98 -4.76 11.04 18.34
C ILE A 98 -5.34 12.43 18.07
N LYS A 99 -4.48 13.44 17.93
CA LYS A 99 -4.87 14.78 17.45
C LYS A 99 -4.58 14.90 15.95
N ALA A 100 -5.58 15.30 15.17
CA ALA A 100 -5.46 15.56 13.74
C ALA A 100 -5.82 17.02 13.44
N LYS A 101 -5.03 17.70 12.61
CA LYS A 101 -5.28 19.09 12.21
C LYS A 101 -5.69 19.14 10.75
N HIS A 102 -6.89 19.65 10.49
CA HIS A 102 -7.41 19.97 9.16
C HIS A 102 -7.24 21.47 8.93
N TRP A 103 -6.48 21.86 7.91
CA TRP A 103 -6.35 23.27 7.53
C TRP A 103 -7.54 23.68 6.66
N LEU A 104 -8.20 24.77 7.02
CA LEU A 104 -9.36 25.30 6.31
C LEU A 104 -8.89 26.10 5.10
N GLU A 105 -9.42 25.78 3.93
CA GLU A 105 -9.27 26.61 2.75
C GLU A 105 -10.29 27.75 2.78
N SER A 106 -9.95 28.88 2.16
CA SER A 106 -10.73 30.12 2.19
C SER A 106 -12.10 30.04 1.48
N SER A 107 -12.42 28.92 0.83
CA SER A 107 -13.76 28.61 0.31
C SER A 107 -14.58 27.93 1.41
N GLU A 108 -15.41 28.71 2.09
CA GLU A 108 -16.17 28.38 3.31
C GLU A 108 -17.18 27.22 3.20
N GLU A 109 -17.29 26.54 2.05
CA GLU A 109 -18.34 25.54 1.81
C GLU A 109 -17.95 24.08 2.06
N GLU A 110 -16.66 23.74 2.21
CA GLU A 110 -16.25 22.36 2.52
C GLU A 110 -15.80 22.21 3.98
N ALA A 111 -16.76 21.93 4.87
CA ALA A 111 -16.45 21.53 6.25
C ALA A 111 -15.70 20.18 6.31
N ILE A 112 -15.69 19.44 5.20
CA ILE A 112 -15.07 18.12 5.02
C ILE A 112 -14.05 18.28 3.89
N GLY A 113 -12.76 18.26 4.22
CA GLY A 113 -11.70 18.40 3.22
C GLY A 113 -11.56 17.16 2.34
N HIS A 114 -10.83 17.30 1.23
CA HIS A 114 -10.47 16.17 0.37
C HIS A 114 -9.84 15.02 1.21
N GLY A 115 -10.43 13.83 1.13
CA GLY A 115 -9.98 12.65 1.89
C GLY A 115 -10.62 12.48 3.27
N GLN A 116 -11.60 13.31 3.64
CA GLN A 116 -12.43 13.14 4.84
C GLN A 116 -13.86 12.83 4.43
N ARG A 117 -14.57 12.01 5.22
CA ARG A 117 -16.01 11.76 5.03
C ARG A 117 -16.63 11.32 6.35
N VAL A 118 -17.86 11.75 6.60
CA VAL A 118 -18.67 11.20 7.71
C VAL A 118 -19.09 9.77 7.34
N VAL A 119 -18.71 8.81 8.18
CA VAL A 119 -19.13 7.42 8.01
C VAL A 119 -20.62 7.31 8.34
N THR A 120 -21.41 6.81 7.40
CA THR A 120 -22.87 6.70 7.51
C THR A 120 -23.34 5.26 7.70
N ASP A 121 -22.61 4.29 7.16
CA ASP A 121 -22.86 2.87 7.37
C ASP A 121 -21.89 2.32 8.43
N PRO A 122 -22.40 1.77 9.55
CA PRO A 122 -21.56 1.13 10.56
C PRO A 122 -20.64 0.03 10.02
N MET A 123 -21.00 -0.62 8.91
CA MET A 123 -20.17 -1.68 8.31
C MET A 123 -18.83 -1.16 7.81
N GLU A 124 -18.74 0.10 7.40
CA GLU A 124 -17.47 0.70 6.97
C GLU A 124 -16.42 0.72 8.10
N ILE A 125 -16.85 0.87 9.35
CA ILE A 125 -15.97 0.84 10.53
C ILE A 125 -15.37 -0.57 10.66
N TYR A 126 -16.21 -1.60 10.58
CA TYR A 126 -15.76 -2.98 10.70
C TYR A 126 -14.86 -3.39 9.54
N TYR A 127 -15.21 -3.05 8.30
CA TYR A 127 -14.38 -3.33 7.14
C TYR A 127 -13.02 -2.65 7.25
N HIS A 128 -12.98 -1.38 7.67
CA HIS A 128 -11.73 -0.66 7.81
C HIS A 128 -10.84 -1.25 8.92
N LEU A 129 -11.42 -1.64 10.06
CA LEU A 129 -10.66 -2.34 11.11
C LEU A 129 -10.12 -3.68 10.62
N ILE A 130 -10.93 -4.48 9.91
CA ILE A 130 -10.48 -5.76 9.35
C ILE A 130 -9.36 -5.51 8.33
N GLU A 131 -9.50 -4.53 7.44
CA GLU A 131 -8.49 -4.15 6.47
C GLU A 131 -7.17 -3.73 7.15
N ALA A 132 -7.24 -2.84 8.15
CA ALA A 132 -6.07 -2.40 8.90
C ALA A 132 -5.33 -3.58 9.58
N HIS A 133 -6.08 -4.53 10.15
CA HIS A 133 -5.49 -5.75 10.72
C HIS A 133 -4.90 -6.66 9.65
N LEU A 134 -5.57 -6.87 8.52
CA LEU A 134 -5.05 -7.69 7.42
C LEU A 134 -3.78 -7.06 6.81
N VAL A 135 -3.77 -5.75 6.63
CA VAL A 135 -2.60 -4.98 6.19
C VAL A 135 -1.46 -5.14 7.19
N HIS A 136 -1.71 -4.95 8.50
CA HIS A 136 -0.69 -5.18 9.52
C HIS A 136 -0.10 -6.60 9.42
N LEU A 137 -0.97 -7.60 9.29
CA LEU A 137 -0.56 -8.99 9.18
C LEU A 137 0.18 -9.29 7.87
N HIS A 138 -0.17 -8.62 6.77
CA HIS A 138 0.57 -8.71 5.52
C HIS A 138 2.02 -8.26 5.74
N TYR A 139 2.24 -7.08 6.33
CA TYR A 139 3.60 -6.56 6.54
C TYR A 139 4.39 -7.27 7.65
N THR A 140 3.73 -7.82 8.67
CA THR A 140 4.41 -8.46 9.81
C THR A 140 4.56 -9.98 9.70
N ARG A 141 3.67 -10.67 8.99
CA ARG A 141 3.79 -12.13 8.77
C ARG A 141 4.43 -12.50 7.45
N THR A 142 4.36 -11.63 6.44
CA THR A 142 5.20 -11.78 5.26
C THR A 142 6.45 -10.95 5.52
N THR A 143 7.55 -11.59 5.90
CA THR A 143 8.83 -10.89 5.96
C THR A 143 9.09 -10.33 4.56
N PRO A 144 9.22 -9.01 4.35
CA PRO A 144 9.68 -8.48 3.08
C PRO A 144 11.16 -8.86 2.95
N GLY A 145 11.43 -10.07 2.43
CA GLY A 145 12.77 -10.63 2.30
C GLY A 145 12.99 -12.06 2.80
N ALA A 146 12.02 -12.71 3.47
CA ALA A 146 12.15 -14.15 3.73
C ALA A 146 11.63 -14.92 2.53
N ALA A 147 12.53 -15.62 1.84
CA ALA A 147 12.15 -16.59 0.83
C ALA A 147 11.10 -17.58 1.40
N PRO A 148 10.10 -17.99 0.61
CA PRO A 148 9.08 -18.93 1.09
C PRO A 148 9.75 -20.26 1.46
N GLY A 149 9.81 -20.57 2.76
CA GLY A 149 10.34 -21.85 3.28
C GLY A 149 11.30 -21.77 4.47
N ALA A 150 11.74 -20.59 4.91
CA ALA A 150 12.61 -20.49 6.09
C ALA A 150 11.81 -20.48 7.39
N ILE A 151 11.52 -21.66 7.95
CA ILE A 151 11.14 -21.82 9.36
C ILE A 151 12.39 -21.46 10.18
N SER A 152 12.34 -20.38 10.96
CA SER A 152 13.36 -20.08 11.96
C SER A 152 13.26 -21.09 13.09
N THR A 153 14.01 -22.18 13.01
CA THR A 153 14.25 -23.10 14.13
C THR A 153 15.21 -22.45 15.11
N GLY A 154 14.72 -21.45 15.86
CA GLY A 154 15.41 -20.93 17.03
C GLY A 154 15.42 -21.99 18.12
N ALA A 155 16.53 -22.72 18.27
CA ALA A 155 16.78 -23.55 19.44
C ALA A 155 16.78 -22.66 20.70
N PRO A 156 16.20 -23.09 21.83
CA PRO A 156 16.25 -22.30 23.05
C PRO A 156 17.70 -22.23 23.55
N ALA A 157 18.14 -21.02 23.90
CA ALA A 157 19.47 -20.80 24.46
C ALA A 157 19.60 -21.59 25.77
N ALA A 158 20.50 -22.58 25.79
CA ALA A 158 20.86 -23.29 27.01
C ALA A 158 21.60 -22.32 27.95
N SER A 159 20.97 -22.00 29.08
CA SER A 159 21.60 -21.24 30.16
C SER A 159 22.67 -22.11 30.82
N ALA A 160 23.95 -21.82 30.52
CA ALA A 160 25.08 -22.47 31.17
C ALA A 160 25.25 -21.89 32.59
N TYR A 161 24.80 -22.63 33.60
CA TYR A 161 25.20 -22.41 34.98
C TYR A 161 26.71 -22.66 35.12
N GLN A 162 27.48 -21.59 35.33
CA GLN A 162 28.90 -21.67 35.64
C GLN A 162 29.06 -22.01 37.13
N ALA A 163 29.40 -23.26 37.44
CA ALA A 163 29.73 -23.70 38.78
C ALA A 163 31.06 -23.04 39.22
N GLY A 164 30.99 -22.23 40.27
CA GLY A 164 32.15 -21.59 40.89
C GLY A 164 33.05 -22.62 41.56
N GLY A 165 34.31 -22.66 41.16
CA GLY A 165 35.39 -23.24 41.95
C GLY A 165 36.03 -22.18 42.81
N LYS A 166 36.16 -22.44 44.12
CA LYS A 166 37.32 -22.13 44.98
C LYS A 166 37.02 -22.54 46.43
N GLY A 167 37.93 -23.32 47.01
CA GLY A 167 37.92 -23.78 48.40
C GLY A 167 38.59 -25.13 48.51
#